data_AF-E3Q4E2-F1
#
_entry.id   AF-E3Q4E2-F1
#
_cell.length_a   1.000
_cell.length_b   1.000
_cell.length_c   1.000
_cell.angle_alpha   90.00
_cell.angle_beta   90.00
_cell.angle_gamma   90.00
#
_symmetry.space_group_name_H-M   'P 1'
#
loop_
_entity.id
_entity.type
_entity.pdbx_description
1 polymer ?
#
loop_
_entity_poly.entity_id
_entity_poly.type
_entity_poly.pdbx_seq_one_letter_code
_entity_poly.pdbx_strand_id
1 'polypeptide(L)'
;MESPFFDREPRPQAASFRGRLQLQDYMFSAATTSAPPGGGAAGTPATAASPGLPSPSPTPLRRSPRKSTALGPVPSPNRVSKHRNASGRNNSNSTAAATAIKSAASTPEPSQKTPPPPASGVLSPKPEPPDSDSIDLALVPANITPPAGNAKPKRRRKAAGYAPPSTYAHLPHLTDILAPGLLILFVGLNPGLRTAALGHAYAHPSNLFWKLLHSSGITPRLCAPTEDRDLPRLYGLGNTNIVARPSRNGAELSKAEMDEGVDVLEDKVRGCRPEVVCIVGKGIWESIWRVRRGRGIRKEEFRYGWQDEREDMGVVVAAKGGDAAADGASPTAWAGARVFVATSTSGLAATLRLAEKERIWRELGEWCERRRAERGAEAS
;
A
#
# COMPACT_ATOMS: atom_id res chain seq x y z
N MET A 1 33.27 -22.86 -43.34
CA MET A 1 33.00 -23.40 -41.99
C MET A 1 32.64 -22.22 -41.11
N GLU A 2 31.35 -21.94 -40.97
CA GLU A 2 30.83 -20.93 -40.03
C GLU A 2 30.16 -21.65 -38.86
N SER A 3 30.53 -21.25 -37.65
CA SER A 3 30.08 -21.84 -36.38
C SER A 3 28.64 -21.41 -36.07
N PRO A 4 27.70 -22.32 -35.72
CA PRO A 4 26.33 -21.98 -35.43
C PRO A 4 26.07 -22.02 -33.92
N PHE A 5 26.63 -21.09 -33.14
CA PHE A 5 26.29 -20.96 -31.71
C PHE A 5 26.37 -19.49 -31.26
N PHE A 6 25.43 -18.70 -31.74
CA PHE A 6 24.94 -17.55 -30.97
C PHE A 6 23.43 -17.73 -30.85
N ASP A 7 23.00 -18.26 -29.70
CA ASP A 7 21.61 -18.15 -29.29
C ASP A 7 21.27 -16.65 -29.22
N ARG A 8 20.46 -16.19 -30.18
CA ARG A 8 19.81 -14.89 -30.09
C ARG A 8 18.99 -14.90 -28.81
N GLU A 9 19.38 -14.10 -27.82
CA GLU A 9 18.52 -13.84 -26.66
C GLU A 9 17.11 -13.49 -27.17
N PRO A 10 16.06 -14.16 -26.66
CA PRO A 10 14.70 -13.81 -27.03
C PRO A 10 14.47 -12.37 -26.59
N ARG A 11 14.25 -11.47 -27.57
CA ARG A 11 13.83 -10.10 -27.29
C ARG A 11 12.59 -10.18 -26.39
N PRO A 12 12.54 -9.44 -25.26
CA PRO A 12 11.35 -9.41 -24.44
C PRO A 12 10.20 -8.96 -25.33
N GLN A 13 9.19 -9.82 -25.47
CA GLN A 13 7.94 -9.43 -26.10
C GLN A 13 7.40 -8.23 -25.33
N ALA A 14 7.17 -7.12 -26.04
CA ALA A 14 6.33 -6.06 -25.50
C ALA A 14 5.01 -6.71 -25.04
N ALA A 15 4.54 -6.35 -23.85
CA ALA A 15 3.23 -6.79 -23.37
C ALA A 15 2.17 -6.19 -24.30
N SER A 16 1.89 -6.86 -25.41
CA SER A 16 0.86 -6.47 -26.36
C SER A 16 -0.47 -6.95 -25.81
N PHE A 17 -1.10 -6.12 -24.99
CA PHE A 17 -2.50 -6.29 -24.65
C PHE A 17 -3.37 -5.81 -25.83
N ARG A 18 -3.26 -6.54 -26.96
CA ARG A 18 -4.21 -6.51 -28.08
C ARG A 18 -5.17 -7.70 -28.03
N GLY A 19 -5.31 -8.32 -26.86
CA GLY A 19 -6.44 -9.17 -26.54
C GLY A 19 -7.46 -8.30 -25.81
N ARG A 20 -8.67 -8.17 -26.35
CA ARG A 20 -9.85 -7.61 -25.66
C ARG A 20 -9.85 -8.14 -24.21
N LEU A 21 -9.93 -7.26 -23.21
CA LEU A 21 -10.05 -7.64 -21.80
C LEU A 21 -11.24 -8.60 -21.66
N GLN A 22 -10.95 -9.90 -21.59
CA GLN A 22 -11.94 -10.94 -21.36
C GLN A 22 -12.25 -10.88 -19.86
N LEU A 23 -13.30 -10.13 -19.50
CA LEU A 23 -13.76 -9.95 -18.11
C LEU A 23 -13.89 -11.30 -17.39
N GLN A 24 -14.29 -12.35 -18.13
CA GLN A 24 -14.41 -13.74 -17.70
C GLN A 24 -13.13 -14.38 -17.14
N ASP A 25 -11.94 -13.96 -17.56
CA ASP A 25 -10.67 -14.51 -17.05
C ASP A 25 -10.32 -13.95 -15.65
N TYR A 26 -11.06 -12.92 -15.20
CA TYR A 26 -10.87 -12.22 -13.92
C TYR A 26 -12.14 -12.22 -13.05
N MET A 27 -13.25 -12.72 -13.58
CA MET A 27 -14.52 -12.87 -12.86
C MET A 27 -14.58 -14.24 -12.19
N PHE A 28 -14.67 -14.25 -10.87
CA PHE A 28 -15.02 -15.47 -10.15
C PHE A 28 -16.50 -15.80 -10.39
N SER A 29 -16.77 -16.84 -11.17
CA SER A 29 -18.07 -17.49 -11.15
C SER A 29 -18.22 -18.18 -9.80
N ALA A 30 -19.22 -17.81 -9.01
CA ALA A 30 -19.68 -18.67 -7.94
C ALA A 30 -20.09 -19.99 -8.60
N ALA A 31 -19.41 -21.09 -8.28
CA ALA A 31 -19.88 -22.39 -8.69
C ALA A 31 -21.27 -22.57 -8.10
N THR A 32 -22.28 -22.65 -8.97
CA THR A 32 -23.62 -23.08 -8.60
C THR A 32 -23.47 -24.50 -8.06
N THR A 33 -23.59 -24.67 -6.75
CA THR A 33 -23.78 -25.97 -6.14
C THR A 33 -25.12 -26.50 -6.65
N SER A 34 -25.09 -27.30 -7.73
CA SER A 34 -26.26 -28.03 -8.19
C SER A 34 -26.64 -29.03 -7.10
N ALA A 35 -27.79 -28.81 -6.47
CA ALA A 35 -28.42 -29.79 -5.61
C ALA A 35 -28.72 -31.08 -6.42
N PRO A 36 -28.56 -32.28 -5.85
CA PRO A 36 -29.01 -33.50 -6.50
C PRO A 36 -30.54 -33.58 -6.45
N PRO A 37 -31.20 -34.17 -7.45
CA PRO A 37 -32.65 -34.35 -7.42
C PRO A 37 -33.02 -35.42 -6.39
N GLY A 38 -34.07 -35.12 -5.61
CA GLY A 38 -34.64 -36.05 -4.64
C GLY A 38 -35.37 -37.21 -5.31
N GLY A 39 -35.28 -38.38 -4.67
CA GLY A 39 -36.13 -39.54 -4.90
C GLY A 39 -36.41 -40.18 -3.53
N GLY A 40 -37.69 -40.30 -3.17
CA GLY A 40 -38.13 -40.73 -1.85
C GLY A 40 -38.33 -42.23 -1.68
N ALA A 41 -38.35 -42.60 -0.39
CA ALA A 41 -39.12 -43.65 0.29
C ALA A 41 -38.74 -45.15 0.16
N ALA A 42 -38.38 -45.68 1.35
CA ALA A 42 -38.81 -46.92 2.02
C ALA A 42 -38.27 -48.31 1.59
N GLY A 43 -37.70 -49.02 2.58
CA GLY A 43 -37.60 -50.49 2.59
C GLY A 43 -36.33 -51.06 3.24
N THR A 44 -36.38 -51.38 4.54
CA THR A 44 -35.52 -52.41 5.19
C THR A 44 -35.98 -53.83 4.73
N PRO A 45 -35.14 -54.90 4.76
CA PRO A 45 -34.43 -55.37 5.97
C PRO A 45 -33.07 -56.12 5.81
N ALA A 46 -32.41 -56.27 6.97
CA ALA A 46 -31.63 -57.40 7.51
C ALA A 46 -30.32 -57.95 6.88
N THR A 47 -29.26 -57.85 7.71
CA THR A 47 -28.21 -58.83 8.10
C THR A 47 -27.27 -59.49 7.06
N ALA A 48 -25.96 -59.27 7.21
CA ALA A 48 -24.92 -60.32 7.36
C ALA A 48 -23.55 -59.72 7.75
N ALA A 49 -22.67 -60.58 8.27
CA ALA A 49 -21.53 -60.31 9.15
C ALA A 49 -20.22 -59.77 8.52
N SER A 50 -19.46 -59.08 9.38
CA SER A 50 -18.00 -58.83 9.47
C SER A 50 -17.06 -59.95 8.94
N PRO A 51 -15.73 -59.71 8.66
CA PRO A 51 -14.83 -58.93 9.53
C PRO A 51 -13.66 -58.11 8.92
N GLY A 52 -13.29 -57.05 9.66
CA GLY A 52 -11.93 -56.82 10.18
C GLY A 52 -10.85 -56.24 9.26
N LEU A 53 -10.35 -55.04 9.59
CA LEU A 53 -8.94 -54.69 9.92
C LEU A 53 -8.74 -53.14 9.94
N PRO A 54 -7.67 -52.61 10.58
CA PRO A 54 -7.80 -51.50 11.52
C PRO A 54 -7.40 -50.12 11.00
N SER A 55 -7.91 -49.11 11.71
CA SER A 55 -7.61 -47.69 11.58
C SER A 55 -6.31 -47.31 12.33
N PRO A 56 -5.43 -46.45 11.77
CA PRO A 56 -4.34 -45.85 12.55
C PRO A 56 -4.72 -44.46 13.07
N SER A 57 -4.71 -44.30 14.40
CA SER A 57 -4.70 -43.00 15.06
C SER A 57 -3.27 -42.40 15.06
N PRO A 58 -3.12 -41.06 14.99
CA PRO A 58 -1.81 -40.41 14.86
C PRO A 58 -1.11 -40.24 16.22
N THR A 59 0.18 -40.58 16.27
CA THR A 59 1.09 -40.30 17.42
C THR A 59 2.02 -39.14 17.07
N PRO A 60 2.33 -38.21 18.02
CA PRO A 60 3.07 -36.98 17.72
C PRO A 60 4.57 -37.21 17.55
N LEU A 61 5.15 -36.63 16.49
CA LEU A 61 6.59 -36.66 16.24
C LEU A 61 7.34 -35.70 17.19
N ARG A 62 8.13 -36.32 18.06
CA ARG A 62 9.10 -35.71 18.97
C ARG A 62 10.30 -35.16 18.21
N ARG A 63 10.61 -33.88 18.44
CA ARG A 63 11.81 -33.19 17.93
C ARG A 63 13.08 -33.76 18.58
N SER A 64 14.09 -34.05 17.77
CA SER A 64 15.48 -34.28 18.22
C SER A 64 16.39 -33.16 17.70
N PRO A 65 17.38 -32.69 18.50
CA PRO A 65 18.19 -31.52 18.20
C PRO A 65 19.39 -31.91 17.32
N ARG A 66 19.63 -31.17 16.23
CA ARG A 66 20.83 -31.35 15.41
C ARG A 66 21.87 -30.28 15.74
N LYS A 67 23.05 -30.79 16.08
CA LYS A 67 24.31 -30.12 16.45
C LYS A 67 24.70 -28.96 15.55
N SER A 68 25.19 -27.90 16.19
CA SER A 68 25.98 -26.83 15.60
C SER A 68 27.31 -27.36 15.05
N THR A 69 27.64 -26.99 13.82
CA THR A 69 29.02 -27.00 13.32
C THR A 69 29.39 -25.59 12.90
N ALA A 70 30.51 -25.10 13.43
CA ALA A 70 31.08 -23.80 13.12
C ALA A 70 31.94 -23.93 11.85
N LEU A 71 31.62 -23.19 10.80
CA LEU A 71 32.50 -22.99 9.65
C LEU A 71 33.05 -21.57 9.72
N GLY A 72 34.36 -21.48 9.79
CA GLY A 72 35.13 -20.24 9.89
C GLY A 72 35.10 -19.39 8.62
N PRO A 73 35.68 -18.18 8.67
CA PRO A 73 35.57 -17.19 7.60
C PRO A 73 36.46 -17.54 6.40
N VAL A 74 35.87 -17.53 5.21
CA VAL A 74 36.56 -17.64 3.91
C VAL A 74 37.10 -16.26 3.51
N PRO A 75 38.38 -16.12 3.10
CA PRO A 75 38.97 -14.84 2.71
C PRO A 75 38.56 -14.42 1.28
N SER A 76 38.24 -13.13 1.11
CA SER A 76 38.03 -12.48 -0.19
C SER A 76 39.34 -11.86 -0.72
N PRO A 77 39.74 -12.10 -1.98
CA PRO A 77 40.76 -11.30 -2.65
C PRO A 77 40.09 -10.30 -3.59
N ASN A 78 40.22 -9.00 -3.31
CA ASN A 78 40.32 -7.96 -4.35
C ASN A 78 40.55 -6.59 -3.68
N ARG A 79 41.84 -6.22 -3.58
CA ARG A 79 42.30 -4.88 -3.24
C ARG A 79 43.09 -4.35 -4.43
N VAL A 80 42.43 -3.61 -5.32
CA VAL A 80 43.10 -2.80 -6.34
C VAL A 80 43.19 -1.37 -5.81
N SER A 81 44.41 -0.92 -5.58
CA SER A 81 44.79 0.44 -5.21
C SER A 81 44.63 1.38 -6.40
N LYS A 82 43.80 2.43 -6.26
CA LYS A 82 43.81 3.58 -7.18
C LYS A 82 44.66 4.70 -6.60
N HIS A 83 45.74 5.00 -7.32
CA HIS A 83 46.55 6.21 -7.18
C HIS A 83 45.67 7.46 -7.37
N ARG A 84 45.82 8.43 -6.46
CA ARG A 84 45.34 9.81 -6.62
C ARG A 84 46.48 10.62 -7.24
N ASN A 85 46.21 11.20 -8.41
CA ASN A 85 46.94 12.34 -8.96
C ASN A 85 45.94 13.46 -9.24
N ALA A 86 46.46 14.69 -9.28
CA ALA A 86 45.82 15.96 -9.64
C ALA A 86 45.27 16.81 -8.48
N SER A 87 46.12 17.74 -8.03
CA SER A 87 45.71 19.08 -7.60
C SER A 87 46.74 20.08 -8.14
N GLY A 88 46.32 20.88 -9.12
CA GLY A 88 47.17 21.86 -9.78
C GLY A 88 46.33 22.95 -10.46
N ARG A 89 46.07 24.01 -9.69
CA ARG A 89 46.04 25.44 -10.04
C ARG A 89 45.06 26.01 -11.08
N ASN A 90 44.49 27.13 -10.62
CA ASN A 90 44.22 28.41 -11.28
C ASN A 90 43.08 28.48 -12.31
N ASN A 91 42.05 29.28 -12.00
CA ASN A 91 42.02 30.64 -12.58
C ASN A 91 41.12 31.59 -11.78
N SER A 92 41.63 32.80 -11.57
CA SER A 92 40.99 33.98 -11.02
C SER A 92 40.84 35.02 -12.13
N ASN A 93 39.77 35.82 -12.06
CA ASN A 93 39.54 37.18 -12.60
C ASN A 93 38.04 37.29 -12.94
N SER A 94 37.31 38.37 -12.67
CA SER A 94 37.68 39.76 -12.42
C SER A 94 36.55 40.51 -11.70
N THR A 95 36.98 41.47 -10.89
CA THR A 95 36.26 42.54 -10.20
C THR A 95 35.85 43.70 -11.12
N ALA A 96 34.88 44.51 -10.64
CA ALA A 96 34.70 45.98 -10.77
C ALA A 96 33.25 46.34 -11.13
N ALA A 97 32.58 47.36 -10.59
CA ALA A 97 32.90 48.36 -9.58
C ALA A 97 31.59 49.00 -9.05
N ALA A 98 31.72 49.64 -7.88
CA ALA A 98 30.69 50.34 -7.13
C ALA A 98 30.27 51.69 -7.73
N THR A 99 29.15 52.25 -7.27
CA THR A 99 29.06 53.66 -6.82
C THR A 99 27.86 53.82 -5.87
N ALA A 100 28.10 54.49 -4.74
CA ALA A 100 27.15 54.86 -3.71
C ALA A 100 26.79 56.35 -3.79
N ILE A 101 25.59 56.74 -3.35
CA ILE A 101 25.28 58.10 -2.89
C ILE A 101 24.46 58.01 -1.58
N LYS A 102 24.90 58.79 -0.57
CA LYS A 102 24.41 58.92 0.82
C LYS A 102 23.15 59.82 0.90
N SER A 103 22.24 59.64 1.87
CA SER A 103 22.08 60.45 3.12
C SER A 103 20.55 60.59 3.37
N ALA A 104 19.94 60.76 4.54
CA ALA A 104 20.34 60.78 5.95
C ALA A 104 19.04 60.68 6.84
N ALA A 105 19.21 60.14 8.04
CA ALA A 105 18.55 60.37 9.34
C ALA A 105 17.01 60.53 9.48
N SER A 106 16.43 59.75 10.40
CA SER A 106 15.87 60.26 11.68
C SER A 106 15.33 59.12 12.58
N THR A 107 15.77 59.11 13.85
CA THR A 107 15.19 58.39 15.01
C THR A 107 15.04 59.43 16.13
N PRO A 108 14.05 59.33 17.05
CA PRO A 108 14.23 58.58 18.31
C PRO A 108 12.93 57.82 18.75
N GLU A 109 12.97 56.57 19.23
CA GLU A 109 13.05 56.08 20.64
C GLU A 109 11.69 56.08 21.44
N PRO A 110 11.52 55.37 22.58
CA PRO A 110 10.74 54.11 22.67
C PRO A 110 9.59 54.13 23.71
N SER A 111 8.74 53.09 23.78
CA SER A 111 7.82 52.87 24.93
C SER A 111 7.44 51.40 25.18
N GLN A 112 8.02 50.89 26.28
CA GLN A 112 7.44 50.17 27.43
C GLN A 112 6.50 48.96 27.27
N LYS A 113 6.95 47.87 27.92
CA LYS A 113 6.18 46.69 28.37
C LYS A 113 5.54 46.95 29.73
N THR A 114 4.33 46.42 29.95
CA THR A 114 3.72 46.21 31.28
C THR A 114 3.05 44.81 31.37
N PRO A 115 2.97 44.19 32.57
CA PRO A 115 2.50 42.82 32.80
C PRO A 115 1.05 42.74 33.37
N PRO A 116 0.42 41.55 33.47
CA PRO A 116 -0.78 41.37 34.28
C PRO A 116 -0.53 40.72 35.68
N PRO A 117 -1.41 40.96 36.68
CA PRO A 117 -1.22 40.67 38.11
C PRO A 117 -1.89 39.33 38.60
N PRO A 118 -1.82 38.98 39.92
CA PRO A 118 -1.73 37.60 40.41
C PRO A 118 -3.04 36.96 40.91
N ALA A 119 -2.95 35.64 41.12
CA ALA A 119 -3.98 34.73 41.63
C ALA A 119 -4.22 34.86 43.15
N SER A 120 -5.49 34.78 43.55
CA SER A 120 -5.95 34.61 44.94
C SER A 120 -6.27 33.14 45.21
N GLY A 121 -5.78 32.62 46.34
CA GLY A 121 -6.05 31.26 46.83
C GLY A 121 -7.27 31.20 47.75
N VAL A 122 -7.88 30.02 47.82
CA VAL A 122 -8.77 29.56 48.91
C VAL A 122 -8.54 28.06 49.15
N LEU A 123 -8.68 27.67 50.41
CA LEU A 123 -8.19 26.48 51.14
C LEU A 123 -9.03 25.19 51.01
N SER A 124 -8.32 24.03 51.03
CA SER A 124 -8.59 22.73 51.72
C SER A 124 -9.86 21.88 51.41
N PRO A 125 -9.95 20.57 51.78
CA PRO A 125 -8.96 19.58 52.27
C PRO A 125 -8.96 18.20 51.52
N LYS A 126 -7.97 17.37 51.91
CA LYS A 126 -7.66 15.97 51.54
C LYS A 126 -8.76 14.93 51.91
N PRO A 127 -8.83 13.80 51.17
CA PRO A 127 -8.92 12.49 51.81
C PRO A 127 -7.94 11.42 51.25
N GLU A 128 -7.49 10.55 52.16
CA GLU A 128 -6.69 9.33 51.99
C GLU A 128 -7.48 8.16 51.37
N PRO A 129 -6.77 7.15 50.83
CA PRO A 129 -7.22 5.76 50.89
C PRO A 129 -6.27 4.85 51.69
N PRO A 130 -6.76 3.70 52.20
CA PRO A 130 -6.11 2.91 53.26
C PRO A 130 -5.07 1.88 52.78
N ASP A 131 -4.24 1.48 53.76
CA ASP A 131 -3.21 0.43 53.74
C ASP A 131 -3.76 -1.00 53.55
N SER A 132 -2.98 -1.87 52.89
CA SER A 132 -2.35 -3.08 53.47
C SER A 132 -1.93 -4.08 52.37
N ASP A 133 -0.63 -4.29 52.17
CA ASP A 133 0.05 -5.53 52.62
C ASP A 133 1.49 -5.62 52.10
N SER A 134 2.37 -5.77 53.08
CA SER A 134 3.81 -5.89 53.05
C SER A 134 4.28 -7.29 52.65
N ILE A 135 5.38 -7.37 51.89
CA ILE A 135 6.37 -8.45 52.03
C ILE A 135 7.79 -7.89 51.85
N ASP A 136 8.58 -8.04 52.90
CA ASP A 136 10.02 -7.75 53.01
C ASP A 136 10.86 -8.56 52.00
N LEU A 137 11.94 -7.97 51.48
CA LEU A 137 13.24 -8.66 51.32
C LEU A 137 14.40 -7.66 51.05
N ALA A 138 15.17 -7.41 52.10
CA ALA A 138 16.63 -7.29 52.18
C ALA A 138 17.47 -6.48 51.15
N LEU A 139 18.19 -5.50 51.73
CA LEU A 139 19.42 -4.82 51.30
C LEU A 139 20.42 -5.61 50.44
N VAL A 140 20.84 -5.04 49.28
CA VAL A 140 22.18 -5.20 48.63
C VAL A 140 22.49 -3.92 47.81
N PRO A 141 23.74 -3.38 47.75
CA PRO A 141 24.00 -1.96 47.50
C PRO A 141 24.15 -1.54 46.02
N ALA A 142 24.23 -0.22 45.84
CA ALA A 142 24.39 0.52 44.59
C ALA A 142 25.70 0.24 43.81
N ASN A 143 25.66 0.62 42.53
CA ASN A 143 26.74 0.76 41.52
C ASN A 143 27.18 -0.48 40.74
N ILE A 144 26.53 -0.70 39.59
CA ILE A 144 27.20 -1.19 38.38
C ILE A 144 26.84 -0.26 37.22
N THR A 145 27.75 0.64 36.89
CA THR A 145 27.74 1.41 35.64
C THR A 145 27.99 0.44 34.48
N PRO A 146 27.11 0.36 33.45
CA PRO A 146 27.43 -0.42 32.27
C PRO A 146 28.57 0.26 31.51
N PRO A 147 29.56 -0.49 30.99
CA PRO A 147 30.64 0.12 30.24
C PRO A 147 30.10 0.81 29.00
N ALA A 148 30.57 2.04 28.77
CA ALA A 148 30.33 2.82 27.57
C ALA A 148 30.90 2.08 26.34
N GLY A 149 30.11 1.16 25.79
CA GLY A 149 30.41 0.54 24.52
C GLY A 149 30.25 1.58 23.41
N ASN A 150 31.34 1.90 22.72
CA ASN A 150 31.35 2.69 21.50
C ASN A 150 30.31 2.16 20.51
N ALA A 151 29.14 2.82 20.46
CA ALA A 151 28.10 2.50 19.49
C ALA A 151 28.64 2.79 18.09
N LYS A 152 28.92 1.72 17.34
CA LYS A 152 29.35 1.84 15.93
C LYS A 152 28.33 2.71 15.18
N PRO A 153 28.76 3.71 14.39
CA PRO A 153 27.84 4.55 13.66
C PRO A 153 26.96 3.69 12.75
N LYS A 154 25.63 3.74 12.95
CA LYS A 154 24.67 3.08 12.05
C LYS A 154 24.94 3.60 10.64
N ARG A 155 25.48 2.75 9.76
CA ARG A 155 25.60 3.05 8.32
C ARG A 155 24.24 3.55 7.84
N ARG A 156 24.12 4.85 7.51
CA ARG A 156 22.99 5.36 6.73
C ARG A 156 22.92 4.51 5.47
N ARG A 157 21.92 3.63 5.36
CA ARG A 157 21.66 2.91 4.12
C ARG A 157 21.46 3.98 3.05
N LYS A 158 22.22 3.92 1.95
CA LYS A 158 21.99 4.79 0.80
C LYS A 158 20.51 4.65 0.42
N ALA A 159 19.84 5.77 0.14
CA ALA A 159 18.48 5.72 -0.39
C ALA A 159 18.50 4.79 -1.60
N ALA A 160 17.67 3.76 -1.58
CA ALA A 160 17.53 2.88 -2.74
C ALA A 160 17.02 3.76 -3.88
N GLY A 161 17.83 3.88 -4.93
CA GLY A 161 17.41 4.53 -6.15
C GLY A 161 16.50 3.60 -6.96
N TYR A 162 16.24 3.99 -8.20
CA TYR A 162 15.55 3.17 -9.18
C TYR A 162 16.15 1.75 -9.26
N ALA A 163 15.28 0.74 -9.28
CA ALA A 163 15.67 -0.64 -9.56
C ALA A 163 14.97 -1.09 -10.86
N PRO A 164 15.72 -1.59 -11.86
CA PRO A 164 15.12 -2.05 -13.11
C PRO A 164 14.18 -3.23 -12.88
N PRO A 165 13.15 -3.43 -13.74
CA PRO A 165 12.19 -4.53 -13.62
C PRO A 165 12.84 -5.92 -13.46
N SER A 166 14.00 -6.14 -14.09
CA SER A 166 14.76 -7.40 -14.01
C SER A 166 15.19 -7.77 -12.59
N THR A 167 15.30 -6.81 -11.66
CA THR A 167 15.74 -7.03 -10.27
C THR A 167 14.84 -8.03 -9.54
N TYR A 168 13.54 -8.00 -9.81
CA TYR A 168 12.53 -8.81 -9.13
C TYR A 168 11.67 -9.62 -10.10
N ALA A 169 12.11 -9.82 -11.34
CA ALA A 169 11.36 -10.55 -12.36
C ALA A 169 11.09 -12.04 -12.01
N HIS A 170 11.83 -12.59 -11.04
CA HIS A 170 11.61 -13.94 -10.51
C HIS A 170 10.40 -14.03 -9.55
N LEU A 171 9.84 -12.90 -9.10
CA LEU A 171 8.65 -12.88 -8.28
C LEU A 171 7.40 -12.83 -9.16
N PRO A 172 6.32 -13.53 -8.79
CA PRO A 172 5.08 -13.49 -9.54
C PRO A 172 4.45 -12.10 -9.46
N HIS A 173 3.68 -11.75 -10.50
CA HIS A 173 2.81 -10.59 -10.45
C HIS A 173 1.63 -10.86 -9.51
N LEU A 174 1.09 -9.81 -8.90
CA LEU A 174 -0.13 -9.92 -8.11
C LEU A 174 -1.33 -9.84 -9.05
N THR A 175 -2.22 -10.83 -8.99
CA THR A 175 -3.50 -10.81 -9.70
C THR A 175 -4.38 -9.70 -9.13
N ASP A 176 -4.95 -8.87 -10.01
CA ASP A 176 -5.93 -7.88 -9.61
C ASP A 176 -7.24 -8.54 -9.16
N ILE A 177 -7.93 -7.90 -8.22
CA ILE A 177 -9.24 -8.34 -7.70
C ILE A 177 -10.27 -7.33 -8.21
N LEU A 178 -10.88 -7.66 -9.34
CA LEU A 178 -11.85 -6.80 -10.04
C LEU A 178 -13.18 -7.54 -10.20
N ALA A 179 -14.28 -6.82 -10.03
CA ALA A 179 -15.63 -7.29 -10.32
C ALA A 179 -16.49 -6.11 -10.80
N PRO A 180 -17.58 -6.32 -11.54
CA PRO A 180 -18.50 -5.24 -11.89
C PRO A 180 -19.18 -4.64 -10.66
N GLY A 181 -19.45 -3.34 -10.69
CA GLY A 181 -20.33 -2.69 -9.71
C GLY A 181 -19.77 -2.69 -8.27
N LEU A 182 -18.44 -2.81 -8.13
CA LEU A 182 -17.75 -2.69 -6.85
C LEU A 182 -18.16 -1.39 -6.15
N LEU A 183 -18.34 -1.44 -4.85
CA LEU A 183 -18.53 -0.26 -4.01
C LEU A 183 -17.24 0.58 -3.99
N ILE A 184 -16.09 -0.06 -3.78
CA ILE A 184 -14.79 0.60 -3.74
C ILE A 184 -13.73 -0.24 -4.45
N LEU A 185 -13.01 0.35 -5.40
CA LEU A 185 -11.77 -0.18 -5.96
C LEU A 185 -10.57 0.52 -5.32
N PHE A 186 -9.74 -0.23 -4.59
CA PHE A 186 -8.50 0.30 -4.00
C PHE A 186 -7.33 0.20 -4.96
N VAL A 187 -6.64 1.31 -5.20
CA VAL A 187 -5.47 1.40 -6.08
C VAL A 187 -4.21 1.57 -5.23
N GLY A 188 -3.41 0.51 -5.16
CA GLY A 188 -2.09 0.51 -4.56
C GLY A 188 -1.00 1.01 -5.51
N LEU A 189 0.22 1.17 -4.98
CA LEU A 189 1.37 1.58 -5.77
C LEU A 189 1.83 0.43 -6.66
N ASN A 190 2.32 -0.64 -6.02
CA ASN A 190 2.80 -1.86 -6.65
C ASN A 190 2.93 -2.97 -5.59
N PRO A 191 3.03 -4.25 -6.00
CA PRO A 191 3.28 -5.34 -5.08
C PRO A 191 4.63 -5.19 -4.34
N GLY A 192 4.59 -5.14 -3.01
CA GLY A 192 5.80 -5.35 -2.21
C GLY A 192 6.30 -6.80 -2.32
N LEU A 193 7.58 -7.06 -2.05
CA LEU A 193 8.16 -8.41 -2.20
C LEU A 193 7.35 -9.52 -1.51
N ARG A 194 6.85 -9.28 -0.30
CA ARG A 194 6.01 -10.27 0.43
C ARG A 194 4.61 -10.42 -0.17
N THR A 195 4.02 -9.33 -0.64
CA THR A 195 2.72 -9.34 -1.34
C THR A 195 2.83 -10.14 -2.63
N ALA A 196 3.90 -9.94 -3.40
CA ALA A 196 4.18 -10.73 -4.60
C ALA A 196 4.37 -12.21 -4.25
N ALA A 197 5.27 -12.52 -3.30
CA ALA A 197 5.55 -13.91 -2.92
C ALA A 197 4.34 -14.68 -2.37
N LEU A 198 3.42 -14.01 -1.66
CA LEU A 198 2.22 -14.64 -1.11
C LEU A 198 1.01 -14.58 -2.05
N GLY A 199 1.05 -13.75 -3.10
CA GLY A 199 -0.08 -13.57 -4.00
C GLY A 199 -1.30 -12.90 -3.36
N HIS A 200 -1.10 -12.16 -2.26
CA HIS A 200 -2.18 -11.51 -1.50
C HIS A 200 -1.92 -10.01 -1.28
N ALA A 201 -2.94 -9.19 -1.56
CA ALA A 201 -2.88 -7.75 -1.47
C ALA A 201 -2.50 -7.30 -0.05
N TYR A 202 -1.52 -6.38 0.03
CA TYR A 202 -1.08 -5.77 1.29
C TYR A 202 -0.61 -6.76 2.38
N ALA A 203 -0.15 -7.96 2.01
CA ALA A 203 0.22 -9.04 2.95
C ALA A 203 1.46 -8.78 3.84
N HIS A 204 2.15 -7.64 3.73
CA HIS A 204 3.28 -7.34 4.62
C HIS A 204 2.79 -6.97 6.04
N PRO A 205 3.38 -7.49 7.15
CA PRO A 205 2.85 -7.24 8.51
C PRO A 205 2.89 -5.78 8.94
N SER A 206 3.83 -5.00 8.40
CA SER A 206 3.89 -3.56 8.66
C SER A 206 2.92 -2.73 7.80
N ASN A 207 2.19 -3.37 6.87
CA ASN A 207 1.18 -2.69 6.10
C ASN A 207 -0.12 -2.58 6.94
N LEU A 208 -0.69 -1.39 6.97
CA LEU A 208 -1.86 -1.06 7.79
C LEU A 208 -3.18 -1.21 7.05
N PHE A 209 -3.21 -1.57 5.77
CA PHE A 209 -4.41 -1.61 4.93
C PHE A 209 -5.58 -2.35 5.60
N TRP A 210 -5.35 -3.59 6.03
CA TRP A 210 -6.36 -4.42 6.69
C TRP A 210 -6.85 -3.83 8.01
N LYS A 211 -5.95 -3.20 8.78
CA LYS A 211 -6.30 -2.53 10.03
C LYS A 211 -7.13 -1.27 9.79
N LEU A 212 -6.76 -0.49 8.77
CA LEU A 212 -7.44 0.76 8.40
C LEU A 212 -8.80 0.49 7.73
N LEU A 213 -8.95 -0.59 6.95
CA LEU A 213 -10.25 -1.07 6.47
C LEU A 213 -11.22 -1.31 7.63
N HIS A 214 -10.76 -2.03 8.65
CA HIS A 214 -11.58 -2.34 9.81
C HIS A 214 -11.84 -1.09 10.68
N SER A 215 -10.80 -0.36 11.07
CA SER A 215 -10.96 0.79 11.99
C SER A 215 -11.73 1.96 11.37
N SER A 216 -11.80 2.05 10.04
CA SER A 216 -12.65 3.03 9.36
C SER A 216 -14.13 2.63 9.29
N GLY A 217 -14.47 1.35 9.45
CA GLY A 217 -15.83 0.83 9.24
C GLY A 217 -16.08 0.29 7.82
N ILE A 218 -15.09 0.34 6.92
CA ILE A 218 -15.23 -0.23 5.56
C ILE A 218 -15.44 -1.75 5.63
N THR A 219 -14.81 -2.44 6.58
CA THR A 219 -15.13 -3.85 6.88
C THR A 219 -15.63 -3.98 8.32
N PRO A 220 -16.67 -4.80 8.59
CA PRO A 220 -17.24 -4.93 9.93
C PRO A 220 -16.35 -5.72 10.90
N ARG A 221 -15.31 -6.38 10.38
CA ARG A 221 -14.28 -7.09 11.14
C ARG A 221 -12.92 -6.88 10.51
N LEU A 222 -11.87 -7.24 11.25
CA LEU A 222 -10.52 -7.32 10.72
C LEU A 222 -10.39 -8.55 9.79
N CYS A 223 -10.28 -8.31 8.49
CA CYS A 223 -9.98 -9.34 7.49
C CYS A 223 -8.47 -9.61 7.40
N ALA A 224 -8.11 -10.84 7.05
CA ALA A 224 -6.76 -11.26 6.76
C ALA A 224 -6.43 -11.07 5.26
N PRO A 225 -5.13 -10.90 4.90
CA PRO A 225 -4.70 -10.83 3.51
C PRO A 225 -5.20 -11.98 2.61
N THR A 226 -5.33 -13.18 3.18
CA THR A 226 -5.80 -14.37 2.47
C THR A 226 -7.27 -14.32 2.04
N GLU A 227 -8.03 -13.36 2.55
CA GLU A 227 -9.46 -13.16 2.26
C GLU A 227 -9.68 -12.11 1.15
N ASP A 228 -8.61 -11.58 0.55
CA ASP A 228 -8.70 -10.52 -0.47
C ASP A 228 -9.58 -10.89 -1.66
N ARG A 229 -9.51 -12.13 -2.12
CA ARG A 229 -10.34 -12.65 -3.22
C ARG A 229 -11.83 -12.76 -2.90
N ASP A 230 -12.19 -12.83 -1.61
CA ASP A 230 -13.59 -12.88 -1.17
C ASP A 230 -14.21 -11.49 -1.03
N LEU A 231 -13.40 -10.43 -0.95
CA LEU A 231 -13.89 -9.07 -0.71
C LEU A 231 -14.90 -8.54 -1.74
N PRO A 232 -14.81 -8.85 -3.05
CA PRO A 232 -15.84 -8.43 -4.00
C PRO A 232 -17.22 -8.99 -3.64
N ARG A 233 -17.29 -10.28 -3.35
CA ARG A 233 -18.54 -10.99 -3.01
C ARG A 233 -19.07 -10.57 -1.65
N LEU A 234 -18.19 -10.48 -0.65
CA LEU A 234 -18.61 -10.20 0.73
C LEU A 234 -18.96 -8.74 0.96
N TYR A 235 -18.24 -7.81 0.32
CA TYR A 235 -18.23 -6.41 0.72
C TYR A 235 -18.26 -5.42 -0.46
N GLY A 236 -18.25 -5.90 -1.70
CA GLY A 236 -18.13 -5.06 -2.89
C GLY A 236 -16.79 -4.33 -2.99
N LEU A 237 -15.70 -4.91 -2.48
CA LEU A 237 -14.39 -4.25 -2.48
C LEU A 237 -13.42 -4.97 -3.43
N GLY A 238 -12.65 -4.20 -4.20
CA GLY A 238 -11.63 -4.72 -5.12
C GLY A 238 -10.26 -4.09 -4.91
N ASN A 239 -9.24 -4.65 -5.55
CA ASN A 239 -7.86 -4.21 -5.43
C ASN A 239 -7.14 -4.26 -6.78
N THR A 240 -6.37 -3.21 -7.07
CA THR A 240 -5.39 -3.19 -8.17
C THR A 240 -4.18 -2.33 -7.80
N ASN A 241 -3.18 -2.24 -8.68
CA ASN A 241 -2.03 -1.34 -8.54
C ASN A 241 -1.82 -0.53 -9.82
N ILE A 242 -1.27 0.68 -9.67
CA ILE A 242 -0.86 1.51 -10.81
C ILE A 242 0.38 0.93 -11.52
N VAL A 243 1.28 0.28 -10.78
CA VAL A 243 2.45 -0.42 -11.35
C VAL A 243 2.35 -1.92 -11.04
N ALA A 244 2.45 -2.75 -12.08
CA ALA A 244 2.27 -4.20 -11.97
C ALA A 244 3.46 -4.92 -11.31
N ARG A 245 4.70 -4.47 -11.57
CA ARG A 245 5.89 -5.20 -11.16
C ARG A 245 6.15 -5.12 -9.65
N PRO A 246 6.70 -6.18 -9.04
CA PRO A 246 7.15 -6.12 -7.66
C PRO A 246 8.35 -5.18 -7.45
N SER A 247 8.40 -4.55 -6.28
CA SER A 247 9.59 -3.84 -5.80
C SER A 247 9.70 -3.92 -4.28
N ARG A 248 10.85 -3.54 -3.71
CA ARG A 248 11.00 -3.46 -2.26
C ARG A 248 10.25 -2.28 -1.66
N ASN A 249 10.21 -1.16 -2.39
CA ASN A 249 9.56 0.07 -1.97
C ASN A 249 9.35 1.01 -3.16
N GLY A 250 8.58 2.08 -2.94
CA GLY A 250 8.24 3.04 -3.99
C GLY A 250 9.41 3.84 -4.56
N ALA A 251 10.54 3.97 -3.86
CA ALA A 251 11.71 4.70 -4.38
C ALA A 251 12.44 3.93 -5.49
N GLU A 252 12.15 2.63 -5.66
CA GLU A 252 12.68 1.79 -6.74
C GLU A 252 11.88 1.91 -8.05
N LEU A 253 10.78 2.67 -8.04
CA LEU A 253 9.95 2.95 -9.22
C LEU A 253 10.31 4.31 -9.81
N SER A 254 10.29 4.39 -11.13
CA SER A 254 10.39 5.65 -11.85
C SER A 254 9.03 6.35 -11.92
N LYS A 255 9.04 7.66 -12.19
CA LYS A 255 7.80 8.40 -12.47
C LYS A 255 7.13 7.94 -13.76
N ALA A 256 7.91 7.62 -14.78
CA ALA A 256 7.43 7.14 -16.07
C ALA A 256 6.60 5.86 -15.91
N GLU A 257 7.09 4.88 -15.14
CA GLU A 257 6.32 3.64 -14.89
C GLU A 257 4.97 3.89 -14.20
N MET A 258 4.92 4.85 -13.27
CA MET A 258 3.66 5.21 -12.63
C MET A 258 2.74 5.98 -13.58
N ASP A 259 3.30 6.86 -14.41
CA ASP A 259 2.54 7.66 -15.39
C ASP A 259 1.96 6.75 -16.50
N GLU A 260 2.74 5.78 -16.99
CA GLU A 260 2.28 4.74 -17.95
C GLU A 260 1.14 3.88 -17.38
N GLY A 261 1.11 3.68 -16.06
CA GLY A 261 0.06 2.92 -15.38
C GLY A 261 -1.30 3.62 -15.33
N VAL A 262 -1.36 4.93 -15.60
CA VAL A 262 -2.61 5.71 -15.49
C VAL A 262 -3.63 5.27 -16.54
N ASP A 263 -3.22 5.09 -17.80
CA ASP A 263 -4.15 4.70 -18.87
C ASP A 263 -4.72 3.29 -18.62
N VAL A 264 -3.88 2.36 -18.17
CA VAL A 264 -4.30 1.00 -17.79
C VAL A 264 -5.28 1.03 -16.63
N LEU A 265 -5.08 1.93 -15.67
CA LEU A 265 -5.99 2.10 -14.55
C LEU A 265 -7.35 2.66 -15.00
N GLU A 266 -7.36 3.65 -15.90
CA GLU A 266 -8.58 4.19 -16.50
C GLU A 266 -9.37 3.10 -17.26
N ASP A 267 -8.68 2.23 -18.00
CA ASP A 267 -9.28 1.09 -18.70
C ASP A 267 -9.94 0.09 -17.73
N LYS A 268 -9.24 -0.25 -16.64
CA LYS A 268 -9.77 -1.12 -15.58
C LYS A 268 -11.03 -0.52 -14.96
N VAL A 269 -11.00 0.77 -14.62
CA VAL A 269 -12.13 1.49 -14.02
C VAL A 269 -13.32 1.52 -14.99
N ARG A 270 -13.09 1.76 -16.28
CA ARG A 270 -14.13 1.67 -17.33
C ARG A 270 -14.74 0.28 -17.44
N GLY A 271 -13.94 -0.77 -17.28
CA GLY A 271 -14.38 -2.17 -17.35
C GLY A 271 -15.17 -2.63 -16.14
N CYS A 272 -14.77 -2.24 -14.91
CA CYS A 272 -15.42 -2.70 -13.69
C CYS A 272 -16.48 -1.74 -13.13
N ARG A 273 -16.47 -0.47 -13.54
CA ARG A 273 -17.42 0.58 -13.14
C ARG A 273 -17.70 0.60 -11.62
N PRO A 274 -16.67 0.80 -10.78
CA PRO A 274 -16.87 0.90 -9.34
C PRO A 274 -17.59 2.21 -9.01
N GLU A 275 -18.29 2.30 -7.88
CA GLU A 275 -18.84 3.58 -7.42
C GLU A 275 -17.73 4.55 -7.01
N VAL A 276 -16.68 4.03 -6.36
CA VAL A 276 -15.53 4.80 -5.87
C VAL A 276 -14.21 4.15 -6.24
N VAL A 277 -13.26 4.97 -6.67
CA VAL A 277 -11.84 4.62 -6.75
C VAL A 277 -11.10 5.26 -5.58
N CYS A 278 -10.52 4.43 -4.72
CA CYS A 278 -9.71 4.87 -3.59
C CYS A 278 -8.22 4.76 -3.92
N ILE A 279 -7.56 5.90 -4.09
CA ILE A 279 -6.12 6.00 -4.37
C ILE A 279 -5.34 5.89 -3.05
N VAL A 280 -4.64 4.78 -2.84
CA VAL A 280 -3.97 4.43 -1.56
C VAL A 280 -2.58 5.06 -1.47
N GLY A 281 -2.50 6.38 -1.64
CA GLY A 281 -1.29 7.16 -1.43
C GLY A 281 -1.12 8.35 -2.36
N LYS A 282 -0.56 9.43 -1.80
CA LYS A 282 -0.30 10.70 -2.48
C LYS A 282 0.51 10.55 -3.78
N GLY A 283 1.56 9.73 -3.80
CA GLY A 283 2.41 9.58 -4.99
C GLY A 283 1.69 9.02 -6.21
N ILE A 284 0.68 8.17 -5.99
CA ILE A 284 -0.16 7.62 -7.08
C ILE A 284 -1.03 8.74 -7.64
N TRP A 285 -1.66 9.52 -6.76
CA TRP A 285 -2.47 10.68 -7.16
C TRP A 285 -1.65 11.74 -7.91
N GLU A 286 -0.42 12.00 -7.47
CA GLU A 286 0.51 12.89 -8.17
C GLU A 286 0.84 12.38 -9.59
N SER A 287 0.83 11.08 -9.83
CA SER A 287 0.98 10.48 -11.17
C SER A 287 -0.23 10.73 -12.04
N ILE A 288 -1.41 10.39 -11.53
CA ILE A 288 -2.69 10.62 -12.22
C ILE A 288 -2.82 12.10 -12.60
N TRP A 289 -2.52 13.01 -11.66
CA TRP A 289 -2.54 14.44 -11.90
C TRP A 289 -1.55 14.87 -13.00
N ARG A 290 -0.31 14.35 -12.97
CA ARG A 290 0.70 14.67 -14.00
C ARG A 290 0.23 14.27 -15.39
N VAL A 291 -0.31 13.06 -15.54
CA VAL A 291 -0.80 12.57 -16.82
C VAL A 291 -1.97 13.40 -17.31
N ARG A 292 -2.94 13.68 -16.44
CA ARG A 292 -4.15 14.44 -16.81
C ARG A 292 -3.90 15.93 -17.08
N ARG A 293 -2.94 16.56 -16.39
CA ARG A 293 -2.71 18.02 -16.43
C ARG A 293 -1.41 18.42 -17.13
N GLY A 294 -0.56 17.47 -17.48
CA GLY A 294 0.78 17.72 -18.06
C GLY A 294 1.77 18.38 -17.10
N ARG A 295 1.46 18.47 -15.79
CA ARG A 295 2.32 19.10 -14.78
C ARG A 295 2.13 18.49 -13.39
N GLY A 296 3.10 18.72 -12.50
CA GLY A 296 2.95 18.35 -11.09
C GLY A 296 1.83 19.12 -10.38
N ILE A 297 1.19 18.46 -9.41
CA ILE A 297 0.23 19.08 -8.49
C ILE A 297 0.96 20.02 -7.53
N ARG A 298 0.39 21.22 -7.31
CA ARG A 298 0.89 22.17 -6.32
C ARG A 298 0.43 21.76 -4.92
N LYS A 299 1.07 22.32 -3.89
CA LYS A 299 0.75 21.98 -2.50
C LYS A 299 -0.69 22.38 -2.12
N GLU A 300 -1.16 23.49 -2.67
CA GLU A 300 -2.48 24.06 -2.41
C GLU A 300 -3.59 23.31 -3.16
N GLU A 301 -3.23 22.60 -4.23
CA GLU A 301 -4.16 21.78 -5.02
C GLU A 301 -4.33 20.38 -4.42
N PHE A 302 -3.36 19.92 -3.62
CA PHE A 302 -3.40 18.60 -3.02
C PHE A 302 -4.23 18.58 -1.74
N ARG A 303 -5.20 17.67 -1.68
CA ARG A 303 -5.91 17.31 -0.44
C ARG A 303 -6.18 15.80 -0.39
N TYR A 304 -6.11 15.24 0.81
CA TYR A 304 -6.71 13.92 1.08
C TYR A 304 -8.23 14.03 1.09
N GLY A 305 -8.92 12.89 0.96
CA GLY A 305 -10.38 12.83 0.96
C GLY A 305 -10.98 12.78 -0.44
N TRP A 306 -12.27 13.11 -0.54
CA TRP A 306 -13.01 13.20 -1.80
C TRP A 306 -12.40 14.25 -2.74
N GLN A 307 -12.19 13.90 -4.00
CA GLN A 307 -11.80 14.85 -5.04
C GLN A 307 -13.03 15.42 -5.75
N ASP A 308 -12.82 16.46 -6.57
CA ASP A 308 -13.88 17.12 -7.32
C ASP A 308 -14.41 16.18 -8.43
N GLU A 309 -15.69 16.29 -8.82
CA GLU A 309 -16.33 15.41 -9.83
C GLU A 309 -15.62 15.41 -11.20
N ARG A 310 -14.98 16.52 -11.56
CA ARG A 310 -14.15 16.58 -12.78
C ARG A 310 -12.96 15.62 -12.77
N GLU A 311 -12.62 15.10 -11.60
CA GLU A 311 -11.55 14.15 -11.37
C GLU A 311 -12.04 12.70 -11.37
N ASP A 312 -13.33 12.45 -11.61
CA ASP A 312 -13.87 11.10 -11.68
C ASP A 312 -13.11 10.24 -12.70
N MET A 313 -12.98 8.95 -12.38
CA MET A 313 -12.17 8.01 -13.16
C MET A 313 -13.05 7.15 -14.07
N GLY A 314 -12.55 6.90 -15.28
CA GLY A 314 -13.17 6.03 -16.24
C GLY A 314 -14.42 6.61 -16.93
N VAL A 315 -14.51 7.93 -17.09
CA VAL A 315 -15.64 8.57 -17.79
C VAL A 315 -15.83 7.96 -19.19
N VAL A 316 -17.07 7.58 -19.51
CA VAL A 316 -17.48 7.12 -20.83
C VAL A 316 -18.52 8.10 -21.36
N VAL A 317 -18.17 8.85 -22.39
CA VAL A 317 -19.09 9.75 -23.08
C VAL A 317 -19.82 8.96 -24.15
N ALA A 318 -21.15 9.07 -24.23
CA ALA A 318 -21.91 8.48 -25.34
C ALA A 318 -21.39 9.03 -26.67
N ALA A 319 -21.14 8.16 -27.64
CA ALA A 319 -20.79 8.57 -28.98
C ALA A 319 -21.89 9.46 -29.56
N LYS A 320 -21.53 10.67 -30.02
CA LYS A 320 -22.44 11.54 -30.77
C LYS A 320 -22.59 10.99 -32.19
N GLY A 321 -23.48 10.01 -32.35
CA GLY A 321 -23.94 9.49 -33.64
C GLY A 321 -22.91 8.69 -34.44
N GLY A 322 -23.35 7.59 -35.04
CA GLY A 322 -22.76 7.07 -36.28
C GLY A 322 -22.19 5.66 -36.24
N ASP A 323 -21.35 5.32 -35.27
CA ASP A 323 -20.57 4.07 -35.40
C ASP A 323 -20.90 3.08 -34.29
N ALA A 324 -21.93 2.27 -34.56
CA ALA A 324 -22.18 1.06 -33.78
C ALA A 324 -20.95 0.15 -33.89
N ALA A 325 -20.30 -0.12 -32.76
CA ALA A 325 -19.27 -1.16 -32.68
C ALA A 325 -19.85 -2.49 -33.21
N ALA A 326 -19.04 -3.28 -33.90
CA ALA A 326 -19.41 -4.54 -34.57
C ALA A 326 -20.06 -5.60 -33.64
N ASP A 327 -20.09 -5.37 -32.32
CA ASP A 327 -20.70 -6.24 -31.32
C ASP A 327 -22.08 -5.73 -30.82
N GLY A 328 -22.66 -4.70 -31.43
CA GLY A 328 -24.04 -4.25 -31.16
C GLY A 328 -24.30 -3.53 -29.83
N ALA A 329 -23.32 -3.48 -28.92
CA ALA A 329 -23.40 -2.71 -27.67
C ALA A 329 -22.61 -1.40 -27.79
N SER A 330 -23.31 -0.29 -28.07
CA SER A 330 -22.73 1.03 -27.85
C SER A 330 -22.41 1.19 -26.36
N PRO A 331 -21.20 1.64 -25.97
CA PRO A 331 -20.88 1.91 -24.58
C PRO A 331 -21.92 2.86 -23.98
N THR A 332 -22.65 2.40 -22.96
CA THR A 332 -23.59 3.27 -22.23
C THR A 332 -22.78 4.37 -21.57
N ALA A 333 -23.24 5.62 -21.73
CA ALA A 333 -22.63 6.77 -21.06
C ALA A 333 -22.51 6.49 -19.56
N TRP A 334 -21.36 6.82 -18.99
CA TRP A 334 -21.08 6.64 -17.59
C TRP A 334 -20.23 7.81 -17.09
N ALA A 335 -20.70 8.46 -16.02
CA ALA A 335 -20.06 9.66 -15.47
C ALA A 335 -18.66 9.38 -14.89
N GLY A 336 -18.31 8.11 -14.67
CA GLY A 336 -17.09 7.69 -14.01
C GLY A 336 -17.32 7.34 -12.54
N ALA A 337 -16.26 6.85 -11.91
CA ALA A 337 -16.19 6.54 -10.49
C ALA A 337 -15.67 7.74 -9.71
N ARG A 338 -16.29 8.05 -8.57
CA ARG A 338 -15.83 9.12 -7.69
C ARG A 338 -14.45 8.81 -7.14
N VAL A 339 -13.57 9.80 -7.05
CA VAL A 339 -12.21 9.59 -6.55
C VAL A 339 -12.08 10.00 -5.09
N PHE A 340 -11.50 9.10 -4.29
CA PHE A 340 -11.06 9.36 -2.93
C PHE A 340 -9.54 9.17 -2.83
N VAL A 341 -8.81 10.14 -2.28
CA VAL A 341 -7.35 10.03 -2.07
C VAL A 341 -7.07 9.75 -0.61
N ALA A 342 -6.58 8.54 -0.32
CA ALA A 342 -6.24 8.08 1.01
C ALA A 342 -4.73 8.19 1.31
N THR A 343 -4.37 8.03 2.58
CA THR A 343 -2.98 7.95 3.01
C THR A 343 -2.35 6.62 2.61
N SER A 344 -1.03 6.59 2.38
CA SER A 344 -0.33 5.32 2.18
C SER A 344 -0.41 4.42 3.43
N THR A 345 -0.68 3.14 3.18
CA THR A 345 -0.79 2.09 4.21
C THR A 345 0.54 1.42 4.53
N SER A 346 1.60 1.73 3.78
CA SER A 346 2.93 1.14 4.01
C SER A 346 3.52 1.60 5.34
N GLY A 347 4.09 0.67 6.12
CA GLY A 347 4.87 1.00 7.31
C GLY A 347 6.16 1.77 7.00
N LEU A 348 6.60 1.82 5.74
CA LEU A 348 7.71 2.67 5.30
C LEU A 348 7.29 4.15 5.11
N ALA A 349 5.98 4.41 4.96
CA ALA A 349 5.43 5.75 4.82
C ALA A 349 5.07 6.33 6.19
N ALA A 350 6.06 6.96 6.83
CA ALA A 350 5.96 7.52 8.18
C ALA A 350 5.61 9.02 8.22
N THR A 351 5.11 9.59 7.11
CA THR A 351 4.82 11.03 7.02
C THR A 351 3.62 11.46 7.88
N LEU A 352 2.67 10.57 8.13
CA LEU A 352 1.43 10.83 8.87
C LEU A 352 1.35 9.92 10.10
N ARG A 353 0.87 10.48 11.21
CA ARG A 353 0.59 9.72 12.44
C ARG A 353 -0.58 8.77 12.21
N LEU A 354 -0.64 7.68 12.98
CA LEU A 354 -1.70 6.67 12.83
C LEU A 354 -3.10 7.28 12.98
N ALA A 355 -3.34 8.09 14.02
CA ALA A 355 -4.62 8.75 14.25
C ALA A 355 -5.07 9.63 13.06
N GLU A 356 -4.12 10.25 12.35
CA GLU A 356 -4.43 11.05 11.17
C GLU A 356 -4.77 10.18 9.95
N LYS A 357 -4.08 9.04 9.79
CA LYS A 357 -4.48 8.03 8.79
C LYS A 357 -5.89 7.53 9.08
N GLU A 358 -6.18 7.17 10.32
CA GLU A 358 -7.50 6.69 10.74
C GLU A 358 -8.59 7.72 10.47
N ARG A 359 -8.36 9.00 10.79
CA ARG A 359 -9.31 10.08 10.48
C ARG A 359 -9.62 10.19 8.99
N ILE A 360 -8.60 10.14 8.13
CA ILE A 360 -8.80 10.21 6.67
C ILE A 360 -9.56 8.99 6.17
N TRP A 361 -9.17 7.78 6.61
CA TRP A 361 -9.86 6.56 6.19
C TRP A 361 -11.30 6.48 6.70
N ARG A 362 -11.58 7.06 7.88
CA ARG A 362 -12.92 7.13 8.47
C ARG A 362 -13.93 7.86 7.57
N GLU A 363 -13.52 8.93 6.88
CA GLU A 363 -14.39 9.65 5.94
C GLU A 363 -14.93 8.74 4.82
N LEU A 364 -14.07 7.87 4.27
CA LEU A 364 -14.48 6.87 3.28
C LEU A 364 -15.31 5.75 3.92
N GLY A 365 -14.98 5.36 5.14
CA GLY A 365 -15.72 4.35 5.90
C GLY A 365 -17.17 4.76 6.19
N GLU A 366 -17.39 6.00 6.64
CA GLU A 366 -18.73 6.52 6.90
C GLU A 366 -19.57 6.60 5.62
N TRP A 367 -18.96 6.97 4.49
CA TRP A 367 -19.62 6.89 3.20
C TRP A 367 -19.98 5.45 2.83
N CYS A 368 -19.06 4.50 3.03
CA CYS A 368 -19.26 3.09 2.75
C CYS A 368 -20.40 2.49 3.58
N GLU A 369 -20.50 2.83 4.86
CA GLU A 369 -21.57 2.40 5.77
C GLU A 369 -22.93 2.92 5.28
N ARG A 370 -23.04 4.23 4.99
CA ARG A 370 -24.27 4.84 4.46
C ARG A 370 -24.69 4.20 3.14
N ARG A 371 -23.75 4.06 2.19
CA ARG A 371 -24.07 3.53 0.86
C ARG A 371 -24.51 2.06 0.89
N ARG A 372 -23.99 1.26 1.83
CA ARG A 372 -24.49 -0.11 2.04
C ARG A 372 -25.90 -0.13 2.60
N ALA A 373 -26.24 0.77 3.51
CA ALA A 373 -27.61 0.88 4.02
C ALA A 373 -28.60 1.27 2.91
N GLU A 374 -28.22 2.20 2.03
CA GLU A 374 -28.99 2.59 0.85
C GLU A 374 -29.22 1.40 -0.11
N ARG A 375 -28.15 0.67 -0.47
CA ARG A 375 -28.26 -0.53 -1.32
C ARG A 375 -29.13 -1.63 -0.68
N GLY A 376 -29.08 -1.78 0.65
CA GLY A 376 -29.93 -2.73 1.37
C GLY A 376 -31.41 -2.35 1.35
N ALA A 377 -31.71 -1.05 1.43
CA ALA A 377 -33.06 -0.52 1.31
C ALA A 377 -33.62 -0.61 -0.12
N GLU A 378 -32.77 -0.44 -1.15
CA GLU A 378 -33.15 -0.62 -2.57
C GLU A 378 -33.47 -2.07 -2.93
N ALA A 379 -32.92 -3.04 -2.19
CA ALA A 379 -33.10 -4.48 -2.42
C ALA A 379 -34.23 -5.12 -1.59
N SER A 380 -34.82 -4.36 -0.67
CA SER A 380 -35.96 -4.78 0.18
C SER A 380 -37.27 -4.28 -0.42
#